data_AF-A0A1Y0FV19-F1
#
_entry.id   AF-A0A1Y0FV19-F1
#
_cell.length_a   1.000
_cell.length_b   1.000
_cell.length_c   1.000
_cell.angle_alpha   90.00
_cell.angle_beta   90.00
_cell.angle_gamma   90.00
#
_symmetry.space_group_name_H-M   'P 1'
#
loop_
_entity.id
_entity.type
_entity.pdbx_description
1 polymer ?
#
loop_
_entity_poly.entity_id
_entity_poly.type
_entity_poly.pdbx_seq_one_letter_code
_entity_poly.pdbx_strand_id
1 'polypeptide(L)'
;MEFASVIAIVALVFAGLQWYTNHKRFKHELFDRRYKVYDATSRFLGRLGAHRKMRSEDEMEFLTETAGTRFIFSPLEEKYIERILRIGLDLNLAGEESRHEDKNAIMAKIRDEMSQMNQVFGSYLKL
;
A
#
# COMPACT_ATOMS: atom_id res chain seq x y z
N MET A 1 9.64 -54.59 0.79
CA MET A 1 10.16 -53.57 1.74
C MET A 1 10.97 -52.49 1.02
N GLU A 2 11.84 -52.82 0.05
CA GLU A 2 12.65 -51.87 -0.76
C GLU A 2 11.87 -50.66 -1.34
N PHE A 3 10.74 -50.90 -2.00
CA PHE A 3 9.96 -49.84 -2.64
C PHE A 3 9.34 -48.84 -1.66
N ALA A 4 9.01 -49.27 -0.44
CA ALA A 4 8.41 -48.39 0.56
C ALA A 4 9.39 -47.32 1.03
N SER A 5 10.67 -47.69 1.19
CA SER A 5 11.74 -46.75 1.55
C SER A 5 12.01 -45.74 0.43
N VAL A 6 12.01 -46.18 -0.84
CA VAL A 6 12.18 -45.28 -2.00
C VAL A 6 11.01 -44.30 -2.10
N ILE A 7 9.77 -44.77 -1.96
CA ILE A 7 8.57 -43.92 -1.99
C ILE A 7 8.60 -42.91 -0.83
N ALA A 8 9.02 -43.32 0.38
CA ALA A 8 9.11 -42.43 1.53
C ALA A 8 10.14 -41.30 1.31
N ILE A 9 11.32 -41.62 0.75
CA ILE A 9 12.35 -40.63 0.42
C ILE A 9 11.83 -39.65 -0.64
N VAL A 10 11.20 -40.16 -1.70
CA VAL A 10 10.62 -39.33 -2.75
C VAL A 10 9.52 -38.42 -2.22
N ALA A 11 8.65 -38.93 -1.34
CA ALA A 11 7.61 -38.15 -0.68
C ALA A 11 8.19 -37.01 0.17
N LEU A 12 9.27 -37.27 0.92
CA LEU A 12 9.97 -36.24 1.71
C LEU A 12 10.56 -35.14 0.82
N VAL A 13 11.16 -35.51 -0.31
CA VAL A 13 11.69 -34.54 -1.29
C VAL A 13 10.57 -33.66 -1.84
N PHE A 14 9.45 -34.26 -2.25
CA PHE A 14 8.30 -33.49 -2.75
C PHE A 14 7.71 -32.57 -1.69
N ALA A 15 7.55 -33.04 -0.45
CA ALA A 15 7.06 -32.21 0.64
C ALA A 15 7.98 -30.99 0.88
N GLY A 16 9.30 -31.19 0.85
CA GLY A 16 10.28 -30.10 0.97
C GLY A 16 10.18 -29.08 -0.16
N LEU A 17 10.06 -29.54 -1.42
CA LEU A 17 9.88 -28.67 -2.58
C LEU A 17 8.55 -27.90 -2.55
N GLN A 18 7.48 -28.55 -2.10
CA GLN A 18 6.16 -27.93 -1.97
C GLN A 18 6.17 -26.85 -0.89
N TRP A 19 6.81 -27.12 0.26
CA TRP A 19 6.98 -26.12 1.32
C TRP A 19 7.79 -24.91 0.82
N TYR A 20 8.92 -25.15 0.15
CA TYR A 20 9.76 -24.08 -0.38
C TYR A 20 9.03 -23.21 -1.41
N THR A 21 8.31 -23.85 -2.34
CA THR A 21 7.54 -23.16 -3.37
C THR A 21 6.40 -22.34 -2.77
N ASN A 22 5.65 -22.93 -1.84
CA ASN A 22 4.55 -22.24 -1.16
C ASN A 22 5.06 -21.06 -0.32
N HIS A 23 6.21 -21.20 0.34
CA HIS A 23 6.80 -20.13 1.11
C HIS A 23 7.22 -18.95 0.23
N LYS A 24 7.85 -19.20 -0.92
CA LYS A 24 8.18 -18.16 -1.90
C LYS A 24 6.94 -17.47 -2.47
N ARG A 25 5.92 -18.26 -2.81
CA ARG A 25 4.65 -17.74 -3.31
C ARG A 25 3.96 -16.83 -2.29
N PHE A 26 3.94 -17.23 -1.02
CA PHE A 26 3.37 -16.41 0.06
C PHE A 26 4.06 -15.05 0.17
N LYS A 27 5.41 -15.02 0.10
CA LYS A 27 6.16 -13.75 0.12
C LYS A 27 5.81 -12.86 -1.07
N HIS A 28 5.72 -13.43 -2.27
CA HIS A 28 5.34 -12.70 -3.48
C HIS A 28 3.92 -12.14 -3.38
N GLU A 29 2.95 -12.95 -2.97
CA GLU A 29 1.55 -12.51 -2.81
C GLU A 29 1.42 -11.40 -1.75
N LEU A 30 2.20 -11.47 -0.68
CA LEU A 30 2.25 -10.43 0.34
C LEU A 30 2.86 -9.13 -0.21
N PHE A 31 3.94 -9.23 -0.98
CA PHE A 31 4.55 -8.09 -1.67
C PHE A 31 3.56 -7.44 -2.63
N ASP A 32 2.88 -8.21 -3.49
CA ASP A 32 1.91 -7.68 -4.46
C ASP A 32 0.78 -6.92 -3.77
N ARG A 33 0.26 -7.46 -2.67
CA ARG A 33 -0.79 -6.81 -1.86
C ARG A 33 -0.31 -5.49 -1.26
N ARG A 34 0.93 -5.44 -0.76
CA ARG A 34 1.54 -4.22 -0.20
C ARG A 34 1.82 -3.18 -1.27
N TYR A 35 2.30 -3.63 -2.43
CA TYR A 35 2.58 -2.77 -3.57
C TYR A 35 1.31 -2.10 -4.11
N LYS A 36 0.18 -2.81 -4.17
CA LYS A 36 -1.11 -2.21 -4.56
C LYS A 36 -1.50 -1.01 -3.70
N VAL A 37 -1.27 -1.10 -2.38
CA VAL A 37 -1.56 0.01 -1.46
C VAL A 37 -0.60 1.18 -1.66
N TYR A 38 0.68 0.90 -1.86
CA TYR A 38 1.67 1.92 -2.24
C TYR A 38 1.27 2.64 -3.53
N ASP A 39 0.90 1.88 -4.56
CA ASP A 39 0.51 2.40 -5.87
C ASP A 39 -0.77 3.24 -5.79
N ALA A 40 -1.80 2.77 -5.09
CA ALA A 40 -3.02 3.52 -4.80
C ALA A 40 -2.72 4.87 -4.12
N THR A 41 -1.84 4.86 -3.11
CA THR A 41 -1.41 6.07 -2.37
C THR A 41 -0.66 7.04 -3.28
N SER A 42 0.26 6.52 -4.10
CA SER A 42 1.03 7.33 -5.04
C SER A 42 0.14 8.02 -6.08
N ARG A 43 -0.80 7.27 -6.67
CA ARG A 43 -1.76 7.79 -7.65
C ARG A 43 -2.66 8.84 -7.02
N PHE A 44 -3.18 8.58 -5.82
CA PHE A 44 -4.04 9.52 -5.10
C PHE A 44 -3.31 10.85 -4.85
N LEU A 45 -2.10 10.82 -4.28
CA LEU A 45 -1.29 12.02 -4.06
C LEU A 45 -0.94 12.74 -5.37
N GLY A 46 -0.65 11.99 -6.43
CA GLY A 46 -0.40 12.56 -7.76
C GLY A 46 -1.61 13.31 -8.33
N ARG A 47 -2.82 12.74 -8.20
CA ARG A 47 -4.07 13.36 -8.65
C ARG A 47 -4.43 14.59 -7.83
N LEU A 48 -4.29 14.53 -6.50
CA LEU A 48 -4.44 15.69 -5.61
C LEU A 48 -3.47 16.80 -6.00
N GLY A 49 -2.21 16.46 -6.26
CA GLY A 49 -1.18 17.39 -6.71
C GLY A 49 -1.53 18.08 -8.03
N ALA A 50 -2.04 17.32 -9.00
CA ALA A 50 -2.38 17.82 -10.33
C ALA A 50 -3.62 18.72 -10.33
N HIS A 51 -4.67 18.33 -9.58
CA HIS A 51 -5.95 19.01 -9.61
C HIS A 51 -6.13 20.07 -8.52
N ARG A 52 -5.27 20.08 -7.50
CA ARG A 52 -5.38 20.93 -6.29
C ARG A 52 -6.75 20.86 -5.60
N LYS A 53 -7.44 19.75 -5.80
CA LYS A 53 -8.74 19.40 -5.21
C LYS A 53 -8.86 17.89 -5.24
N MET A 54 -9.46 17.31 -4.21
CA MET A 54 -9.85 15.91 -4.19
C MET A 54 -11.22 15.76 -4.84
N ARG A 55 -11.31 14.95 -5.90
CA ARG A 55 -12.60 14.60 -6.51
C ARG A 55 -13.22 13.44 -5.75
N SER A 56 -14.55 13.37 -5.73
CA SER A 56 -15.27 12.27 -5.07
C SER A 56 -14.92 10.90 -5.65
N GLU A 57 -14.63 10.84 -6.97
CA GLU A 57 -14.17 9.63 -7.64
C GLU A 57 -12.79 9.18 -7.11
N ASP A 58 -11.85 10.12 -6.96
CA ASP A 58 -10.50 9.84 -6.46
C ASP A 58 -10.52 9.35 -5.00
N GLU A 59 -11.40 9.95 -4.19
CA GLU A 59 -11.63 9.56 -2.80
C GLU A 59 -12.20 8.14 -2.70
N MET A 60 -13.26 7.85 -3.46
CA MET A 60 -13.92 6.54 -3.45
C MET A 60 -12.99 5.43 -3.94
N GLU A 61 -12.22 5.69 -4.99
CA GLU A 61 -11.22 4.75 -5.50
C GLU A 61 -10.14 4.49 -4.44
N PHE A 62 -9.59 5.54 -3.83
CA PHE A 62 -8.57 5.40 -2.79
C PHE A 62 -9.07 4.61 -1.58
N LEU A 63 -10.28 4.90 -1.08
CA LEU A 63 -10.91 4.15 0.02
C LEU A 63 -11.11 2.68 -0.33
N THR A 64 -11.54 2.38 -1.56
CA THR A 64 -11.78 1.01 -2.01
C THR A 64 -10.47 0.23 -2.12
N GLU A 65 -9.43 0.83 -2.72
CA GLU A 65 -8.14 0.18 -2.89
C GLU A 65 -7.38 0.00 -1.57
N THR A 66 -7.65 0.85 -0.57
CA THR A 66 -7.02 0.80 0.75
C THR A 66 -7.87 0.14 1.85
N ALA A 67 -9.11 -0.29 1.57
CA ALA A 67 -9.98 -0.93 2.56
C ALA A 67 -9.37 -2.20 3.20
N GLY A 68 -8.50 -2.89 2.46
CA GLY A 68 -7.82 -4.11 2.93
C GLY A 68 -6.57 -3.86 3.80
N THR A 69 -6.15 -2.62 3.98
CA THR A 69 -4.84 -2.29 4.59
C THR A 69 -4.69 -2.83 6.00
N ARG A 70 -5.75 -2.77 6.82
CA ARG A 70 -5.78 -3.28 8.21
C ARG A 70 -5.39 -4.75 8.35
N PHE A 71 -5.48 -5.54 7.27
CA PHE A 71 -5.12 -6.96 7.25
C PHE A 71 -3.70 -7.23 6.75
N ILE A 72 -3.06 -6.24 6.11
CA ILE A 72 -1.79 -6.39 5.39
C ILE A 72 -0.65 -5.67 6.12
N PHE A 73 -0.97 -4.56 6.79
CA PHE A 73 -0.01 -3.68 7.45
C PHE A 73 -0.25 -3.61 8.95
N SER A 74 0.72 -3.03 9.66
CA SER A 74 0.59 -2.76 11.09
C SER A 74 -0.25 -1.50 11.32
N PRO A 75 -0.69 -1.24 12.57
CA PRO A 75 -1.47 -0.05 12.90
C PRO A 75 -0.78 1.28 12.57
N LEU A 76 0.56 1.29 12.46
CA LEU A 76 1.31 2.49 12.14
C LEU A 76 1.07 2.93 10.69
N GLU A 77 1.11 1.99 9.73
CA GLU A 77 0.90 2.30 8.32
C GLU A 77 -0.59 2.50 8.00
N GLU A 78 -1.49 1.83 8.72
CA GLU A 78 -2.94 2.13 8.62
C GLU A 78 -3.21 3.60 8.95
N LYS A 79 -2.64 4.11 10.04
CA LYS A 79 -2.71 5.53 10.41
C LYS A 79 -2.05 6.45 9.38
N TYR A 80 -1.02 5.97 8.68
CA TYR A 80 -0.40 6.72 7.59
C TYR A 80 -1.39 6.91 6.44
N ILE A 81 -2.07 5.86 6.01
CA ILE A 81 -3.08 5.94 4.94
C ILE A 81 -4.25 6.84 5.32
N GLU A 82 -4.75 6.74 6.55
CA GLU A 82 -5.79 7.63 7.06
C GLU A 82 -5.35 9.10 7.01
N ARG A 83 -4.08 9.38 7.32
CA ARG A 83 -3.52 10.73 7.22
C ARG A 83 -3.51 11.23 5.78
N ILE A 84 -3.14 10.38 4.82
CA ILE A 84 -3.17 10.75 3.40
C ILE A 84 -4.58 11.14 2.94
N LEU A 85 -5.60 10.39 3.36
CA LEU A 85 -6.99 10.75 3.07
C LEU A 85 -7.36 12.12 3.67
N ARG A 86 -6.97 12.39 4.92
CA ARG A 86 -7.23 13.69 5.59
C ARG A 86 -6.62 14.86 4.85
N ILE A 87 -5.43 14.69 4.26
CA ILE A 87 -4.79 15.74 3.46
C ILE A 87 -5.69 16.15 2.27
N GLY A 88 -6.36 15.18 1.63
CA GLY A 88 -7.32 15.45 0.56
C GLY A 88 -8.58 16.18 1.03
N LEU A 89 -9.09 15.80 2.20
CA LEU A 89 -10.23 16.48 2.84
C LEU A 89 -9.89 17.93 3.21
N ASP A 90 -8.73 18.14 3.86
CA ASP A 90 -8.24 19.47 4.22
C ASP A 90 -8.07 20.36 2.98
N LEU A 91 -7.59 19.79 1.86
CA LEU A 91 -7.44 20.51 0.59
C LEU A 91 -8.79 20.98 0.02
N ASN A 92 -9.82 20.14 0.14
CA ASN A 92 -11.18 20.50 -0.26
C ASN A 92 -11.77 21.59 0.63
N LEU A 93 -11.63 21.46 1.96
CA LEU A 93 -12.11 22.45 2.93
C LEU A 93 -11.46 23.83 2.70
N ALA A 94 -10.13 23.87 2.58
CA ALA A 94 -9.41 25.11 2.25
C ALA A 94 -9.84 25.69 0.89
N GLY A 95 -10.35 24.85 -0.02
CA GLY A 95 -10.91 25.25 -1.30
C GLY A 95 -12.28 25.88 -1.25
N GLU A 96 -13.13 25.42 -0.35
CA GLU A 96 -14.44 26.02 -0.11
C GLU A 96 -14.29 27.37 0.61
N GLU A 97 -13.37 27.46 1.57
CA GLU A 97 -13.12 28.69 2.33
C GLU A 97 -12.29 29.75 1.57
N SER A 98 -11.88 29.48 0.32
CA SER A 98 -11.03 30.37 -0.49
C SER A 98 -9.72 30.80 0.19
N ARG A 99 -9.21 29.99 1.13
CA ARG A 99 -7.95 30.25 1.85
C ARG A 99 -6.74 29.79 1.03
N HIS A 100 -6.21 30.70 0.21
CA HIS A 100 -5.09 30.40 -0.67
C HIS A 100 -3.78 30.05 0.07
N GLU A 101 -3.56 30.61 1.26
CA GLU A 101 -2.39 30.30 2.10
C GLU A 101 -2.42 28.86 2.60
N ASP A 102 -3.57 28.42 3.12
CA ASP A 102 -3.79 27.04 3.60
C ASP A 102 -3.63 26.03 2.46
N LYS A 103 -4.14 26.33 1.25
CA LYS A 103 -3.92 25.48 0.07
C LYS A 103 -2.45 25.30 -0.24
N ASN A 104 -1.66 26.38 -0.24
CA ASN A 104 -0.24 26.30 -0.56
C ASN A 104 0.51 25.47 0.50
N ALA A 105 0.15 25.60 1.78
CA ALA A 105 0.70 24.79 2.86
C ALA A 105 0.33 23.30 2.69
N ILE A 106 -0.91 22.98 2.32
CA ILE A 106 -1.35 21.60 2.07
C ILE A 106 -0.65 21.01 0.85
N MET A 107 -0.45 21.80 -0.21
CA MET A 107 0.30 21.37 -1.39
C MET A 107 1.78 21.10 -1.08
N ALA A 108 2.39 21.86 -0.16
CA ALA A 108 3.72 21.56 0.34
C ALA A 108 3.75 20.22 1.10
N LYS A 109 2.77 19.96 1.98
CA LYS A 109 2.62 18.67 2.66
C LYS A 109 2.47 17.51 1.67
N ILE A 110 1.65 17.65 0.63
CA ILE A 110 1.47 16.62 -0.41
C ILE A 110 2.80 16.27 -1.08
N ARG A 111 3.63 17.27 -1.38
CA ARG A 111 4.96 17.08 -1.95
C ARG A 111 5.89 16.34 -0.99
N ASP A 112 5.88 16.74 0.29
CA ASP A 112 6.70 16.10 1.31
C ASP A 112 6.29 14.64 1.53
N GLU A 113 4.99 14.36 1.57
CA GLU A 113 4.45 13.01 1.71
C GLU A 113 4.81 12.11 0.52
N MET A 114 4.76 12.63 -0.72
CA MET A 114 5.26 11.88 -1.88
C MET A 114 6.73 11.48 -1.74
N SER A 115 7.57 12.32 -1.12
CA SER A 115 8.96 11.99 -0.84
C SER A 115 9.11 10.97 0.29
N GLN A 116 8.30 11.07 1.34
CA GLN A 116 8.34 10.18 2.51
C GLN A 116 7.74 8.81 2.24
N MET A 117 6.85 8.69 1.26
CA MET A 117 6.19 7.44 0.89
C MET A 117 7.21 6.32 0.62
N ASN A 118 8.33 6.61 -0.05
CA ASN A 118 9.40 5.64 -0.28
C ASN A 118 10.08 5.17 1.02
N GLN A 119 10.14 6.01 2.05
CA GLN A 119 10.69 5.64 3.35
C GLN A 119 9.70 4.78 4.14
N VAL A 120 8.41 5.13 4.12
CA VAL A 120 7.35 4.41 4.83
C VAL A 120 7.15 3.02 4.24
N PHE A 121 7.05 2.92 2.91
CA PHE A 121 6.83 1.64 2.22
C PHE A 121 8.13 0.90 1.87
N GLY A 122 9.29 1.56 1.95
CA GLY A 122 10.57 0.99 1.47
C GLY A 122 11.05 -0.26 2.20
N SER A 123 10.64 -0.46 3.47
CA SER A 123 10.91 -1.69 4.21
C SER A 123 10.06 -2.87 3.71
N TYR A 124 8.89 -2.58 3.14
CA TYR A 124 7.89 -3.55 2.71
C TYR A 124 8.00 -3.94 1.23
N LEU A 125 8.76 -3.16 0.46
CA LEU A 125 8.97 -3.36 -0.98
C LEU A 125 10.29 -4.08 -1.32
N LYS A 126 10.93 -4.72 -0.34
CA LYS A 126 12.11 -5.58 -0.56
C LYS A 126 11.70 -7.05 -0.47
N LEU A 127 12.08 -7.84 -1.48
CA LEU A 127 11.84 -9.30 -1.55
C LEU A 127 12.88 -10.11 -0.78
#